data_AF-A0AA38MLU7-F1
#
_entry.id   AF-A0AA38MLU7-F1
#
_cell.length_a   1.000
_cell.length_b   1.000
_cell.length_c   1.000
_cell.angle_alpha   90.00
_cell.angle_beta   90.00
_cell.angle_gamma   90.00
#
_symmetry.space_group_name_H-M   'P 1'
#
loop_
_entity.id
_entity.type
_entity.pdbx_description
1 polymer ?
#
loop_
_entity_poly.entity_id
_entity_poly.type
_entity_poly.pdbx_seq_one_letter_code
_entity_poly.pdbx_strand_id
1 'polypeptide(L)'
;MKVMENVVGRNMASMVHQLKSELEKSVECTEDKMEHKMKKFEKMMRTAATTSPCNVITPHSTIQPPTYDGQTPWSSYKKQFEAAATTNLWEEEQKATALVIALRGAALEILQTLSEENTVP
;
A
#
# COMPACT_ATOMS: atom_id res chain seq x y z
N MET A 1 -20.28 -51.55 -43.32
CA MET A 1 -19.29 -50.98 -42.38
C MET A 1 -19.06 -49.48 -42.60
N LYS A 2 -18.60 -49.03 -43.79
CA LYS A 2 -18.29 -47.62 -44.12
C LYS A 2 -19.39 -46.57 -43.85
N VAL A 3 -20.67 -46.94 -43.99
CA VAL A 3 -21.80 -46.02 -43.73
C VAL A 3 -21.92 -45.69 -42.23
N MET A 4 -21.62 -46.67 -41.36
CA MET A 4 -21.73 -46.52 -39.91
C MET A 4 -20.58 -45.67 -39.36
N GLU A 5 -19.36 -45.83 -39.87
CA GLU A 5 -18.20 -44.98 -39.53
C GLU A 5 -18.45 -43.50 -39.90
N ASN A 6 -19.07 -43.24 -41.05
CA ASN A 6 -19.44 -41.88 -41.47
C ASN A 6 -20.52 -41.24 -40.57
N VAL A 7 -21.44 -42.03 -40.01
CA VAL A 7 -22.45 -41.54 -39.07
C VAL A 7 -21.79 -41.18 -37.72
N VAL A 8 -20.91 -42.03 -37.23
CA VAL A 8 -20.16 -41.80 -35.98
C VAL A 8 -19.29 -40.55 -36.09
N GLY A 9 -18.59 -40.37 -37.21
CA GLY A 9 -17.77 -39.17 -37.46
C GLY A 9 -18.60 -37.88 -37.47
N ARG A 10 -19.78 -37.89 -38.11
CA ARG A 10 -20.69 -36.73 -38.11
C ARG A 10 -21.23 -36.40 -36.71
N ASN A 11 -21.61 -37.43 -35.95
CA ASN A 11 -22.10 -37.25 -34.59
C ASN A 11 -21.00 -36.68 -33.68
N MET A 12 -19.76 -37.17 -33.81
CA MET A 12 -18.61 -36.67 -33.05
C MET A 12 -18.30 -35.21 -33.38
N ALA A 13 -18.30 -34.84 -34.66
CA ALA A 13 -18.10 -33.46 -35.08
C ALA A 13 -19.18 -32.51 -34.51
N SER A 14 -20.44 -32.97 -34.48
CA SER A 14 -21.54 -32.19 -33.90
C SER A 14 -21.37 -31.98 -32.39
N MET A 15 -20.99 -33.02 -31.63
CA MET A 15 -20.74 -32.89 -30.19
C MET A 15 -19.54 -31.98 -29.88
N VAL A 16 -18.45 -32.09 -30.65
CA VAL A 16 -17.27 -31.22 -30.49
C VAL A 16 -17.64 -29.76 -30.75
N HIS A 17 -18.42 -29.50 -31.80
CA HIS A 17 -18.90 -28.14 -32.10
C HIS A 17 -19.79 -27.59 -30.98
N GLN A 18 -20.67 -28.42 -30.41
CA GLN A 18 -21.54 -28.02 -29.31
C GLN A 18 -20.74 -27.70 -28.04
N LEU A 19 -19.79 -28.56 -27.67
CA LEU A 19 -18.91 -28.32 -26.52
C LEU A 19 -18.09 -27.05 -26.69
N LYS A 20 -17.56 -26.81 -27.90
CA LYS A 20 -16.83 -25.58 -28.22
C LYS A 20 -17.72 -24.34 -28.04
N SER A 21 -18.94 -24.38 -28.57
CA SER A 21 -19.89 -23.26 -28.45
C SER A 21 -20.29 -22.98 -27.00
N GLU A 22 -20.52 -24.02 -26.20
CA GLU A 22 -20.87 -23.84 -24.77
C GLU A 22 -19.68 -23.29 -23.97
N LEU A 23 -18.46 -23.70 -24.29
CA LEU A 23 -17.26 -23.15 -23.66
C LEU A 23 -17.07 -21.67 -24.00
N GLU A 24 -17.20 -21.29 -25.27
CA GLU A 24 -17.10 -19.89 -25.72
C GLU A 24 -18.14 -19.01 -25.00
N LYS A 25 -19.40 -19.44 -24.95
CA LYS A 25 -20.47 -18.72 -24.20
C LYS A 25 -20.17 -18.60 -22.71
N SER A 26 -19.61 -19.65 -22.10
CA SER A 26 -19.27 -19.63 -20.68
C SER A 26 -18.15 -18.63 -20.38
N VAL A 27 -17.14 -18.54 -21.25
CA VAL A 27 -16.03 -17.57 -21.09
C VAL A 27 -16.55 -16.15 -21.20
N GLU A 28 -17.31 -15.85 -22.26
CA GLU A 28 -17.92 -14.52 -22.47
C GLU A 28 -18.80 -14.11 -21.27
N CYS A 29 -19.64 -15.02 -20.76
CA CYS A 29 -20.46 -14.75 -19.57
C CYS A 29 -19.62 -14.44 -18.32
N THR A 30 -18.46 -15.09 -18.16
CA THR A 30 -17.58 -14.82 -17.03
C THR A 30 -16.89 -13.47 -17.15
N GLU A 31 -16.46 -13.08 -18.36
CA GLU A 31 -15.85 -11.78 -18.62
C GLU A 31 -16.85 -10.64 -18.34
N ASP A 32 -18.07 -10.73 -18.86
CA ASP A 32 -19.16 -9.76 -18.60
C ASP A 32 -19.45 -9.61 -17.10
N LYS A 33 -19.49 -10.72 -16.37
CA LYS A 33 -19.70 -10.71 -14.91
C LYS A 33 -18.55 -10.03 -14.18
N MET A 34 -17.31 -10.24 -14.61
CA MET A 34 -16.16 -9.57 -14.02
C MET A 34 -16.19 -8.06 -14.29
N GLU A 35 -16.48 -7.66 -15.54
CA GLU A 35 -16.56 -6.24 -15.91
C GLU A 35 -17.67 -5.52 -15.13
N HIS A 36 -18.84 -6.13 -15.00
CA HIS A 36 -19.94 -5.58 -14.21
C HIS A 36 -19.58 -5.43 -12.73
N LYS A 37 -18.92 -6.44 -12.15
CA LYS A 37 -18.45 -6.38 -10.75
C LYS A 37 -17.39 -5.30 -10.55
N MET A 38 -16.46 -5.15 -11.50
CA MET A 38 -15.42 -4.13 -11.45
C MET A 38 -16.00 -2.73 -11.54
N LYS A 39 -16.91 -2.47 -12.50
CA LYS A 39 -17.66 -1.21 -12.60
C LYS A 39 -18.46 -0.89 -11.34
N LYS A 40 -19.11 -1.89 -10.73
CA LYS A 40 -19.85 -1.72 -9.46
C LYS A 40 -18.91 -1.37 -8.31
N PHE A 41 -17.76 -2.03 -8.23
CA PHE A 41 -16.75 -1.77 -7.20
C PHE A 41 -16.16 -0.36 -7.34
N GLU A 42 -15.78 0.05 -8.55
CA GLU A 42 -15.32 1.42 -8.81
C GLU A 42 -16.36 2.46 -8.41
N LYS A 43 -17.64 2.22 -8.73
CA LYS A 43 -18.73 3.12 -8.37
C LYS A 43 -18.87 3.23 -6.84
N MET A 44 -18.81 2.09 -6.13
CA MET A 44 -18.85 2.07 -4.67
C MET A 44 -17.67 2.83 -4.05
N MET A 45 -16.45 2.65 -4.58
CA MET A 45 -15.26 3.38 -4.14
C MET A 45 -15.40 4.89 -4.32
N ARG A 46 -15.91 5.35 -5.48
CA ARG A 46 -16.15 6.78 -5.73
C ARG A 46 -17.24 7.36 -4.80
N THR A 47 -18.31 6.61 -4.53
CA THR A 47 -19.38 7.08 -3.63
C THR A 47 -18.96 7.09 -2.16
N ALA A 48 -18.15 6.12 -1.71
CA ALA A 48 -17.61 6.09 -0.35
C ALA A 48 -16.61 7.22 -0.08
N ALA A 49 -15.91 7.70 -1.12
CA ALA A 49 -15.05 8.87 -1.04
C ALA A 49 -15.83 10.20 -0.91
N THR A 50 -17.15 10.22 -1.14
CA THR A 50 -17.97 11.45 -1.12
C THR A 50 -18.68 11.71 0.23
N THR A 51 -18.70 10.74 1.16
CA THR A 51 -19.34 10.90 2.48
C THR A 51 -18.38 10.79 3.66
N SER A 52 -17.09 10.98 3.42
CA SER A 52 -16.14 11.29 4.48
C SER A 52 -15.92 12.81 4.45
N PRO A 53 -15.64 13.49 5.57
CA PRO A 53 -14.89 14.73 5.48
C PRO A 53 -13.64 14.34 4.73
N CYS A 54 -13.59 14.71 3.46
CA CYS A 54 -12.39 14.63 2.66
C CYS A 54 -11.40 15.46 3.45
N ASN A 55 -10.49 14.80 4.15
CA ASN A 55 -9.17 15.37 4.36
C ASN A 55 -8.69 15.64 2.95
N VAL A 56 -9.01 16.85 2.48
CA VAL A 56 -8.19 17.62 1.57
C VAL A 56 -6.78 17.19 1.92
N ILE A 57 -6.06 16.62 0.95
CA ILE A 57 -4.62 16.57 1.03
C ILE A 57 -4.21 18.04 1.10
N THR A 58 -4.26 18.57 2.31
CA THR A 58 -3.57 19.76 2.72
C THR A 58 -2.10 19.46 2.47
N PRO A 59 -1.30 20.46 2.08
CA PRO A 59 0.13 20.26 1.93
C PRO A 59 0.62 19.57 3.20
N HIS A 60 1.14 18.34 3.04
CA HIS A 60 1.49 17.39 4.10
C HIS A 60 2.02 18.13 5.33
N SER A 61 1.15 18.43 6.29
CA SER A 61 1.56 19.10 7.52
C SER A 61 2.16 18.03 8.41
N THR A 62 3.41 17.66 8.13
CA THR A 62 4.17 16.74 8.96
C THR A 62 4.25 17.33 10.36
N ILE A 63 3.82 16.58 11.37
CA ILE A 63 3.93 17.00 12.76
C ILE A 63 5.41 17.11 13.10
N GLN A 64 5.87 18.31 13.40
CA GLN A 64 7.25 18.52 13.79
C GLN A 64 7.41 18.15 15.27
N PRO A 65 8.31 17.21 15.63
CA PRO A 65 8.60 16.92 17.01
C PRO A 65 9.27 18.14 17.68
N PRO A 66 9.14 18.30 19.00
CA PRO A 66 9.87 19.32 19.74
C PRO A 66 11.38 19.18 19.57
N THR A 67 12.12 20.26 19.79
CA THR A 67 13.59 20.19 19.91
C THR A 67 13.98 19.60 21.27
N TYR A 68 15.14 18.95 21.33
CA TYR A 68 15.68 18.38 22.56
C TYR A 68 17.05 18.97 22.87
N ASP A 69 17.15 19.66 24.00
CA ASP A 69 18.38 20.29 24.49
C ASP A 69 18.95 19.61 25.75
N GLY A 70 18.30 18.56 26.24
CA GLY A 70 18.68 17.85 27.46
C GLY A 70 17.99 18.35 28.74
N GLN A 71 17.17 19.41 28.69
CA GLN A 71 16.49 19.92 29.90
C GLN A 71 15.35 19.01 30.38
N THR A 72 14.66 18.35 29.45
CA THR A 72 13.64 17.38 29.79
C THR A 72 14.21 15.96 29.89
N PRO A 73 13.64 15.08 30.73
CA PRO A 73 14.04 13.69 30.75
C PRO A 73 13.87 13.04 29.38
N TRP A 74 14.88 12.30 28.93
CA TRP A 74 14.88 11.62 27.62
C TRP A 74 13.64 10.75 27.38
N SER A 75 13.16 10.06 28.42
CA SER A 75 11.97 9.19 28.34
C SER A 75 10.68 9.96 28.02
N SER A 76 10.56 11.21 28.47
CA SER A 76 9.42 12.08 28.16
C SER A 76 9.51 12.59 26.72
N TYR A 77 10.69 13.02 26.30
CA TYR A 77 10.93 13.47 24.93
C TYR A 77 10.69 12.35 23.91
N LYS A 78 11.23 11.15 24.17
CA LYS A 78 11.09 9.97 23.31
C LYS A 78 9.62 9.65 22.99
N LYS A 79 8.73 9.73 23.98
CA LYS A 79 7.28 9.49 23.77
C LYS A 79 6.65 10.51 22.81
N GLN A 80 7.00 11.79 22.94
CA GLN A 80 6.49 12.84 22.05
C GLN A 80 7.02 12.67 20.63
N PHE A 81 8.30 12.33 20.50
CA PHE A 81 8.94 12.03 19.23
C PHE A 81 8.30 10.82 18.54
N GLU A 82 8.09 9.71 19.25
CA GLU A 82 7.45 8.50 18.73
C GLU A 82 6.00 8.74 18.29
N ALA A 83 5.25 9.58 19.02
CA ALA A 83 3.89 9.96 18.64
C ALA A 83 3.87 10.75 17.31
N ALA A 84 4.80 11.69 17.13
CA ALA A 84 4.96 12.43 15.88
C ALA A 84 5.39 11.51 14.72
N ALA A 85 6.36 10.62 14.97
CA ALA A 85 6.84 9.66 13.98
C ALA A 85 5.73 8.69 13.51
N THR A 86 4.92 8.19 14.45
CA THR A 86 3.79 7.29 14.16
C THR A 86 2.72 8.00 13.32
N THR A 87 2.39 9.25 13.69
CA THR A 87 1.38 10.03 12.95
C THR A 87 1.86 10.40 11.54
N ASN A 88 3.16 10.66 11.39
CA ASN A 88 3.76 10.98 10.10
C ASN A 88 4.15 9.75 9.27
N LEU A 89 3.94 8.53 9.79
CA LEU A 89 4.37 7.27 9.16
C LEU A 89 5.86 7.27 8.77
N TRP A 90 6.71 7.75 9.68
CA TRP A 90 8.15 7.78 9.44
C TRP A 90 8.77 6.39 9.47
N GLU A 91 9.59 6.10 8.47
CA GLU A 91 10.51 4.96 8.45
C GLU A 91 11.71 5.20 9.39
N GLU A 92 12.45 4.14 9.73
CA GLU A 92 13.58 4.23 10.68
C GLU A 92 14.65 5.25 10.26
N GLU A 93 14.96 5.36 8.97
CA GLU A 93 15.89 6.38 8.45
C GLU A 93 15.36 7.80 8.69
N GLN A 94 14.08 8.05 8.43
CA GLN A 94 13.45 9.35 8.65
C GLN A 94 13.40 9.70 10.13
N LYS A 95 13.15 8.72 11.02
CA LYS A 95 13.24 8.90 12.47
C LYS A 95 14.65 9.28 12.88
N ALA A 96 15.67 8.60 12.39
CA ALA A 96 17.06 8.91 12.72
C ALA A 96 17.43 10.34 12.28
N THR A 97 17.15 10.71 11.03
CA THR A 97 17.41 12.06 10.51
C THR A 97 16.65 13.13 11.30
N ALA A 98 15.36 12.93 11.55
CA ALA A 98 14.56 13.89 12.31
C ALA A 98 15.04 14.03 13.75
N LEU A 99 15.48 12.94 14.38
CA LEU A 99 16.02 12.98 15.73
C LEU A 99 17.31 13.81 15.80
N VAL A 100 18.25 13.58 14.86
CA VAL A 100 19.49 14.37 14.76
C VAL A 100 19.16 15.87 14.56
N ILE A 101 18.20 16.17 13.69
CA ILE A 101 17.75 17.56 13.44
C ILE A 101 17.09 18.18 14.67
N ALA A 102 16.47 17.39 15.55
CA ALA A 102 15.79 17.91 16.73
C ALA A 102 16.75 18.21 17.90
N LEU A 103 17.95 17.61 17.93
CA LEU A 103 18.94 17.85 18.99
C LEU A 103 19.50 19.28 18.94
N ARG A 104 19.65 19.90 20.11
CA ARG A 104 20.20 21.25 20.30
C ARG A 104 21.12 21.25 21.52
N GLY A 105 21.99 22.27 21.61
CA GLY A 105 22.84 22.52 22.78
C GLY A 105 23.63 21.28 23.23
N ALA A 106 23.67 21.04 24.55
CA ALA A 106 24.43 19.95 25.16
C ALA A 106 24.07 18.55 24.62
N ALA A 107 22.81 18.32 24.23
CA ALA A 107 22.40 17.04 23.66
C ALA A 107 23.02 16.79 22.27
N LEU A 108 23.25 17.85 21.49
CA LEU A 108 23.93 17.75 20.20
C LEU A 108 25.44 17.55 20.37
N GLU A 109 26.06 18.23 21.34
CA GLU A 109 27.50 18.07 21.66
C GLU A 109 27.84 16.63 22.09
N ILE A 110 26.97 16.01 22.90
CA ILE A 110 27.14 14.60 23.27
C ILE A 110 27.10 13.69 22.03
N LEU A 111 26.20 13.94 21.08
CA LEU A 111 26.16 13.14 19.84
C LEU A 111 27.44 13.31 18.99
N GLN A 112 27.98 14.53 18.93
CA GLN A 112 29.22 14.83 18.19
C GLN A 112 30.43 14.15 18.82
N THR A 113 30.59 14.25 20.14
CA THR A 113 31.70 13.60 20.86
C THR A 113 31.70 12.08 20.70
N LEU A 114 30.52 11.44 20.74
CA LEU A 114 30.40 9.99 20.47
C LEU A 114 30.75 9.60 19.03
N SER A 115 30.53 10.50 18.08
CA SER A 115 30.87 10.27 16.67
C SER A 115 32.37 10.45 16.42
N GLU A 116 33.01 11.38 17.12
CA GLU A 116 34.46 11.64 17.06
C GLU A 116 35.28 10.54 17.74
N GLU A 117 34.77 9.92 18.81
CA GLU A 117 35.43 8.79 19.49
C GLU A 117 35.56 7.54 18.61
N ASN A 118 34.68 7.38 17.61
CA ASN A 118 34.73 6.28 16.63
C ASN A 118 35.63 6.57 15.41
N THR A 119 36.23 7.75 15.34
CA THR A 119 37.22 8.11 14.31
C THR A 119 38.62 8.17 14.94
N VAL A 120 39.21 7.00 15.20
CA VAL A 120 40.65 6.89 15.46
C VAL A 120 41.38 6.70 14.12
N PRO A 121 42.51 7.39 13.85
CA PRO A 121 43.31 7.24 12.62
C PRO A 121 43.83 5.82 12.36
#